data_AF-A0A6B3FR18-F1
#
_entry.id   AF-A0A6B3FR18-F1
#
_cell.length_a   1.000
_cell.length_b   1.000
_cell.length_c   1.000
_cell.angle_alpha   90.00
_cell.angle_beta   90.00
_cell.angle_gamma   90.00
#
_symmetry.space_group_name_H-M   'P 1'
#
loop_
_entity.id
_entity.type
_entity.pdbx_description
1 polymer ?
#
loop_
_entity_poly.entity_id
_entity_poly.type
_entity_poly.pdbx_seq_one_letter_code
_entity_poly.pdbx_strand_id
1 'polypeptide(L)'
;MLFDEEREFATQLQSAMLPPRIQDVEGGEIAVRYHAAWSGRQVGGDWYDVITLPKNRYGLVVGDVQGHDTHAAAIMGQLRIALRAYASEG
;
A
#
# COMPACT_ATOMS: atom_id res chain seq x y z
N MET A 1 4.87 20.76 -15.88
CA MET A 1 5.36 19.85 -16.92
C MET A 1 6.14 18.71 -16.25
N LEU A 2 7.45 18.84 -15.95
CA LEU A 2 8.23 17.74 -15.32
C LEU A 2 7.68 17.28 -13.93
N PHE A 3 7.37 18.24 -13.05
CA PHE A 3 6.78 17.94 -11.73
C PHE A 3 5.37 17.34 -11.78
N ASP A 4 4.65 17.53 -12.90
CA ASP A 4 3.31 16.98 -13.06
C ASP A 4 3.38 15.51 -13.51
N GLU A 5 4.34 15.18 -14.40
CA GLU A 5 4.58 13.80 -14.87
C GLU A 5 5.13 12.90 -13.75
N GLU A 6 6.13 13.34 -12.99
CA GLU A 6 6.66 12.58 -11.84
C GLU A 6 5.56 12.28 -10.81
N ARG A 7 4.65 13.24 -10.63
CA ARG A 7 3.56 13.13 -9.67
C ARG A 7 2.42 12.26 -10.16
N GLU A 8 2.09 12.33 -11.44
CA GLU A 8 1.14 11.41 -12.07
C GLU A 8 1.65 9.97 -11.95
N PHE A 9 2.94 9.75 -12.22
CA PHE A 9 3.58 8.46 -12.01
C PHE A 9 3.52 7.99 -10.55
N ALA A 10 3.84 8.86 -9.59
CA ALA A 10 3.78 8.53 -8.17
C ALA A 10 2.35 8.23 -7.70
N THR A 11 1.34 8.92 -8.24
CA THR A 11 -0.09 8.65 -7.95
C THR A 11 -0.54 7.30 -8.53
N GLN A 12 -0.12 6.99 -9.76
CA GLN A 12 -0.37 5.70 -10.39
C GLN A 12 0.32 4.56 -9.63
N LEU A 13 1.57 4.79 -9.19
CA LEU A 13 2.32 3.85 -8.38
C LEU A 13 1.62 3.61 -7.04
N GLN A 14 1.20 4.66 -6.33
CA GLN A 14 0.45 4.53 -5.09
C GLN A 14 -0.85 3.74 -5.29
N SER A 15 -1.62 4.06 -6.34
CA SER A 15 -2.87 3.38 -6.65
C SER A 15 -2.68 1.90 -7.00
N ALA A 16 -1.61 1.55 -7.73
CA ALA A 16 -1.24 0.17 -8.04
C ALA A 16 -0.77 -0.60 -6.78
N MET A 17 -0.36 0.12 -5.73
CA MET A 17 0.16 -0.47 -4.50
C MET A 17 -0.93 -0.75 -3.46
N LEU A 18 -2.12 -0.16 -3.59
CA LEU A 18 -3.25 -0.52 -2.75
C LEU A 18 -3.90 -1.82 -3.26
N PRO A 19 -4.25 -2.77 -2.37
CA PRO A 19 -4.97 -3.98 -2.75
C PRO A 19 -6.28 -3.61 -3.48
N PRO A 20 -6.49 -4.08 -4.74
CA PRO A 20 -7.68 -3.74 -5.52
C PRO A 20 -8.96 -4.35 -4.93
N ARG A 21 -8.81 -5.45 -4.20
CA ARG A 21 -9.84 -6.07 -3.37
C ARG A 21 -9.18 -6.62 -2.12
N ILE A 22 -9.91 -6.55 -1.02
CA ILE A 22 -9.56 -7.29 0.19
C ILE A 22 -9.99 -8.73 0.00
N GLN A 23 -9.12 -9.66 0.35
CA GLN A 23 -9.41 -11.08 0.30
C GLN A 23 -10.38 -11.48 1.42
N ASP A 24 -11.30 -12.39 1.12
CA ASP A 24 -12.18 -12.98 2.12
C ASP A 24 -11.36 -13.75 3.16
N VAL A 25 -11.76 -13.62 4.43
CA VAL A 25 -11.07 -14.20 5.57
C VAL A 25 -11.98 -15.24 6.19
N GLU A 26 -11.47 -16.45 6.42
CA GLU A 26 -12.27 -17.44 7.12
C GLU A 26 -12.54 -16.98 8.57
N GLY A 27 -13.81 -16.94 8.95
CA GLY A 27 -14.23 -16.54 10.30
C GLY A 27 -14.39 -15.03 10.53
N GLY A 28 -14.32 -14.19 9.49
CA GLY A 28 -14.55 -12.75 9.64
C GLY A 28 -14.63 -11.97 8.33
N GLU A 29 -14.69 -10.64 8.46
CA GLU A 29 -14.66 -9.70 7.34
C GLU A 29 -13.56 -8.66 7.59
N ILE A 30 -12.83 -8.26 6.53
CA ILE A 30 -11.94 -7.10 6.59
C ILE A 30 -12.57 -5.99 5.74
N ALA A 31 -12.92 -4.90 6.41
CA ALA A 31 -13.32 -3.66 5.75
C ALA A 31 -12.13 -2.69 5.72
N VAL A 32 -11.89 -2.04 4.57
CA VAL A 32 -10.88 -0.99 4.44
C VAL A 32 -11.52 0.27 3.88
N ARG A 33 -11.14 1.40 4.46
CA ARG A 33 -11.51 2.72 3.97
C ARG A 33 -10.27 3.60 3.92
N TYR A 34 -9.72 3.71 2.72
CA TYR A 34 -8.59 4.58 2.45
C TYR A 34 -9.10 6.00 2.17
N HIS A 35 -8.66 6.96 2.98
CA HIS A 35 -8.94 8.38 2.81
C HIS A 35 -7.63 9.09 2.59
N ALA A 36 -7.25 9.29 1.33
CA ALA A 36 -6.17 10.19 0.99
C ALA A 36 -6.50 11.58 1.55
N ALA A 37 -5.51 12.26 2.15
CA ALA A 37 -5.66 13.66 2.52
C ALA A 37 -5.86 14.48 1.23
N TRP A 38 -7.12 14.73 0.87
CA TRP A 38 -7.51 15.44 -0.34
C TRP A 38 -7.25 16.95 -0.18
N SER A 39 -5.97 17.34 -0.10
CA SER A 39 -5.52 18.73 -0.29
C SER A 39 -4.92 18.94 -1.70
N GLY A 40 -5.31 18.08 -2.66
CA GLY A 40 -5.15 18.30 -4.09
C GLY A 40 -3.72 18.24 -4.65
N ARG A 41 -2.68 18.09 -3.82
CA ARG A 41 -1.30 18.31 -4.28
C ARG A 41 -0.22 17.29 -3.91
N GLN A 42 -0.51 16.20 -3.20
CA GLN A 42 0.52 15.32 -2.64
C GLN A 42 0.18 13.82 -2.82
N VAL A 43 1.20 13.00 -3.11
CA VAL A 43 1.09 11.53 -3.12
C VAL A 43 1.34 11.05 -1.70
N GLY A 44 0.51 10.14 -1.19
CA GLY A 44 0.67 9.63 0.18
C GLY A 44 1.78 8.58 0.26
N GLY A 45 2.49 8.54 1.39
CA GLY A 45 3.34 7.41 1.76
C GLY A 45 2.59 6.31 2.49
N ASP A 46 1.29 6.49 2.71
CA ASP A 46 0.43 5.57 3.43
C ASP A 46 -0.05 4.42 2.55
N TRP A 47 -0.04 3.22 3.12
CA TRP A 47 -0.55 2.02 2.47
C TRP A 47 -1.13 1.05 3.49
N TYR A 48 -1.92 0.12 2.97
CA TYR A 48 -2.35 -1.04 3.72
C TYR A 48 -2.16 -2.30 2.87
N ASP A 49 -2.05 -3.44 3.51
CA ASP A 49 -2.02 -4.72 2.83
C ASP A 49 -2.65 -5.83 3.67
N VAL A 50 -3.12 -6.89 3.00
CA VAL A 50 -3.57 -8.12 3.62
C VAL A 50 -2.81 -9.27 2.98
N ILE A 51 -2.11 -10.04 3.81
CA ILE A 51 -1.23 -11.13 3.38
C ILE A 51 -1.76 -12.44 3.94
N THR A 52 -1.94 -13.45 3.09
CA THR A 52 -2.23 -14.81 3.53
C THR A 52 -0.96 -15.44 4.07
N LEU A 53 -1.03 -15.95 5.28
CA LEU A 53 0.06 -16.62 5.98
C LEU A 53 -0.22 -18.13 6.06
N PRO A 54 0.80 -18.97 6.30
CA PRO A 54 0.60 -20.38 6.57
C PRO A 54 -0.36 -20.64 7.75
N LYS A 55 -1.02 -21.80 7.69
CA LYS A 55 -1.98 -22.30 8.69
C LYS A 55 -3.25 -21.43 8.80
N ASN A 56 -3.75 -20.95 7.66
CA ASN A 56 -4.99 -20.18 7.57
C ASN A 56 -4.97 -18.90 8.44
N ARG A 57 -3.81 -18.25 8.49
CA ARG A 57 -3.62 -17.00 9.22
C ARG A 57 -3.53 -15.85 8.24
N TYR A 58 -3.77 -14.64 8.74
CA TYR A 58 -3.79 -13.43 7.93
C TYR A 58 -2.95 -12.35 8.61
N GLY A 59 -2.07 -11.72 7.83
CA GLY A 59 -1.30 -10.56 8.23
C GLY A 59 -1.98 -9.29 7.75
N LEU A 60 -2.23 -8.35 8.66
CA LEU A 60 -2.70 -7.01 8.35
C LEU A 60 -1.52 -6.05 8.43
N VAL A 61 -1.31 -5.28 7.38
CA VAL A 61 -0.27 -4.26 7.30
C VAL A 61 -0.92 -2.90 7.15
N VAL A 62 -0.48 -1.94 7.95
CA VAL A 62 -0.72 -0.51 7.74
C VAL A 62 0.63 0.16 7.93
N GLY A 63 1.00 1.03 7.00
CA GLY A 63 2.25 1.76 7.09
C GLY A 63 2.12 3.16 6.52
N ASP A 64 3.08 4.00 6.89
CA ASP A 64 3.20 5.40 6.46
C ASP A 64 4.68 5.69 6.23
N VAL A 65 5.06 5.96 4.98
CA VAL A 65 6.41 6.39 4.62
C VAL A 65 6.47 7.91 4.72
N GLN A 66 7.42 8.42 5.52
CA GLN A 66 7.65 9.85 5.61
C GLN A 66 7.98 10.43 4.22
N GLY A 67 7.19 11.42 3.81
CA GLY A 67 7.34 12.10 2.53
C GLY A 67 6.04 12.08 1.74
N HIS A 68 6.01 12.75 0.60
CA HIS A 68 4.81 12.84 -0.22
C HIS A 68 5.11 12.96 -1.73
N ASP A 69 6.18 12.31 -2.14
CA ASP A 69 6.76 12.39 -3.48
C ASP A 69 7.00 10.99 -4.07
N THR A 70 7.55 10.95 -5.28
CA THR A 70 7.86 9.71 -6.00
C THR A 70 8.83 8.81 -5.24
N HIS A 71 9.74 9.39 -4.44
CA HIS A 71 10.68 8.63 -3.64
C HIS A 71 9.97 7.89 -2.50
N ALA A 72 9.05 8.57 -1.80
CA ALA A 72 8.21 7.93 -0.78
C ALA A 72 7.38 6.78 -1.37
N ALA A 73 6.78 6.97 -2.55
CA ALA A 73 6.02 5.93 -3.23
C ALA A 73 6.89 4.72 -3.64
N ALA A 74 8.14 4.96 -4.06
CA ALA A 74 9.09 3.90 -4.38
C ALA A 74 9.50 3.08 -3.14
N ILE A 75 9.82 3.74 -2.03
CA ILE A 75 10.14 3.09 -0.74
C ILE A 75 8.96 2.25 -0.26
N MET A 76 7.75 2.81 -0.28
CA MET A 76 6.51 2.11 0.06
C MET A 76 6.37 0.81 -0.76
N GLY A 77 6.64 0.88 -2.06
CA GLY A 77 6.65 -0.29 -2.94
C GLY A 77 7.64 -1.38 -2.54
N GLN A 78 8.88 -0.99 -2.23
CA GLN A 78 9.91 -1.91 -1.77
C GLN A 78 9.53 -2.59 -0.45
N LEU A 79 9.02 -1.81 0.53
CA LEU A 79 8.56 -2.33 1.81
C LEU A 79 7.43 -3.35 1.64
N ARG A 80 6.44 -3.04 0.77
CA ARG A 80 5.33 -3.95 0.49
C ARG A 80 5.81 -5.28 -0.10
N ILE A 81 6.71 -5.23 -1.08
CA ILE A 81 7.25 -6.43 -1.72
C ILE A 81 8.05 -7.27 -0.72
N ALA A 82 8.93 -6.63 0.05
CA ALA A 82 9.74 -7.31 1.06
C ALA A 82 8.86 -7.96 2.14
N LEU A 83 7.86 -7.24 2.66
CA LEU A 83 6.91 -7.77 3.64
C LEU A 83 6.17 -8.99 3.10
N ARG A 84 5.68 -8.95 1.85
CA ARG A 84 5.01 -10.10 1.23
C ARG A 84 5.93 -11.30 1.08
N ALA A 85 7.19 -11.09 0.70
CA ALA A 85 8.18 -12.17 0.60
C ALA A 85 8.40 -12.83 1.96
N TYR A 86 8.81 -12.06 2.98
CA TYR A 86 9.13 -12.60 4.30
C TYR A 86 7.91 -13.17 5.05
N ALA A 87 6.73 -12.55 4.92
CA ALA A 87 5.52 -13.03 5.56
C ALA A 87 5.03 -14.35 4.97
N SER A 88 5.35 -14.64 3.70
CA SER A 88 5.00 -15.90 3.05
C SER A 88 5.97 -17.05 3.36
N GLU A 89 7.16 -16.75 3.87
CA GLU A 89 8.21 -17.74 4.16
C GLU A 89 8.08 -18.42 5.53
N GLY A 90 7.28 -17.88 6.47
CA GLY A 90 7.13 -18.40 7.84
C GLY A 90 5.73 -18.91 8.19
#